data_AF-Q5QQS5-F1
#
_entry.id   AF-Q5QQS5-F1
#
_cell.length_a   1.000
_cell.length_b   1.000
_cell.length_c   1.000
_cell.angle_alpha   90.00
_cell.angle_beta   90.00
_cell.angle_gamma   90.00
#
_symmetry.space_group_name_H-M   'P 1'
#
loop_
_entity.id
_entity.type
_entity.pdbx_description
1 polymer ?
#
loop_
_entity_poly.entity_id
_entity_poly.type
_entity_poly.pdbx_seq_one_letter_code
_entity_poly.pdbx_strand_id
1 'polypeptide(L)'
;HFHDCFVQGCDGSVLLDDTATLQGEKNAPTNLNALKGFEIIDRIKEKLESECPGIVSCADLLTYAARDATVLVGGPYWDVPVGRKDSKTASFSQVESNIPRPSDGLLSIIAKFMYQSLSVTDMVALSGAHTL
;
A
#
# COMPACT_ATOMS: atom_id res chain seq x y z
N HIS A 1 0.24 -2.80 -0.08
CA HIS A 1 1.31 -1.94 0.46
C HIS A 1 1.77 -0.87 -0.53
N PHE A 2 2.18 -1.20 -1.77
CA PHE A 2 2.54 -0.16 -2.77
C PHE A 2 1.45 0.91 -2.95
N HIS A 3 0.19 0.50 -3.17
CA HIS A 3 -0.95 1.41 -3.34
C HIS A 3 -1.28 2.24 -2.09
N ASP A 4 -0.96 1.72 -0.90
CA ASP A 4 -1.07 2.47 0.36
C ASP A 4 -0.03 3.60 0.34
N CYS A 5 1.24 3.26 0.21
CA CYS A 5 2.33 4.24 0.27
C CYS A 5 2.30 5.33 -0.81
N PHE A 6 1.74 5.05 -1.99
CA PHE A 6 1.69 6.02 -3.10
C PHE A 6 0.52 7.02 -2.98
N VAL A 7 -0.38 6.84 -2.02
CA VAL A 7 -1.55 7.69 -1.80
C VAL A 7 -1.46 8.18 -0.37
N GLN A 8 -1.27 9.48 -0.16
CA GLN A 8 -1.09 10.12 1.16
C GLN A 8 -0.04 9.49 2.13
N GLY A 9 0.77 8.54 1.69
CA GLY A 9 1.80 7.86 2.48
C GLY A 9 1.36 6.50 3.00
N CYS A 10 2.26 5.74 3.62
CA CYS A 10 1.92 4.41 4.16
C CYS A 10 1.15 4.56 5.48
N ASP A 11 -0.16 4.79 5.42
CA ASP A 11 -0.99 5.14 6.58
C ASP A 11 -2.23 4.25 6.72
N GLY A 12 -2.33 3.18 5.94
CA GLY A 12 -3.45 2.24 5.99
C GLY A 12 -4.75 2.78 5.38
N SER A 13 -4.74 3.96 4.75
CA SER A 13 -5.95 4.57 4.16
C SER A 13 -6.58 3.70 3.08
N VAL A 14 -5.77 2.92 2.35
CA VAL A 14 -6.24 1.99 1.32
C VAL A 14 -7.18 0.91 1.88
N LEU A 15 -7.15 0.67 3.20
CA LEU A 15 -7.98 -0.32 3.88
C LEU A 15 -9.35 0.23 4.28
N LEU A 16 -9.54 1.55 4.28
CA LEU A 16 -10.79 2.18 4.68
C LEU A 16 -11.89 1.92 3.64
N ASP A 17 -13.02 1.40 4.12
CA ASP A 17 -14.23 1.25 3.32
C ASP A 17 -14.98 2.59 3.19
N ASP A 18 -15.82 2.68 2.16
CA ASP A 18 -16.74 3.80 2.01
C ASP A 18 -17.67 3.89 3.22
N THR A 19 -17.91 5.11 3.67
CA THR A 19 -18.93 5.44 4.67
C THR A 19 -19.83 6.57 4.15
N ALA A 20 -20.85 6.96 4.92
CA ALA A 20 -21.71 8.07 4.53
C ALA A 20 -20.98 9.40 4.30
N THR A 21 -19.78 9.57 4.88
CA THR A 21 -19.00 10.82 4.82
C THR A 21 -17.58 10.65 4.29
N LEU A 22 -17.16 9.42 3.97
CA LEU A 22 -15.83 9.10 3.48
C LEU A 22 -15.93 8.27 2.21
N GLN A 23 -15.30 8.74 1.14
CA GLN A 23 -15.06 7.94 -0.04
C GLN A 23 -13.69 7.27 0.10
N GLY A 24 -13.69 5.95 0.22
CA GLY A 24 -12.49 5.12 0.35
C GLY A 24 -11.76 4.94 -0.97
N GLU A 25 -10.51 4.47 -0.88
CA GLU A 25 -9.64 4.30 -2.04
C GLU A 25 -9.92 3.01 -2.81
N LYS A 26 -10.59 2.03 -2.20
CA LYS A 26 -10.89 0.72 -2.82
C LYS A 26 -11.70 0.86 -4.11
N ASN A 27 -12.56 1.87 -4.18
CA ASN A 27 -13.45 2.10 -5.30
C ASN A 27 -12.86 3.00 -6.40
N ALA A 28 -11.62 3.48 -6.24
CA ALA A 28 -10.95 4.24 -7.27
C ALA A 28 -10.65 3.35 -8.49
N PRO A 29 -10.70 3.87 -9.73
CA PRO A 29 -10.62 3.03 -10.94
C PRO A 29 -9.39 2.13 -11.03
N THR A 30 -8.26 2.54 -10.44
CA THR A 30 -7.01 1.78 -10.45
C THR A 30 -6.95 0.70 -9.36
N ASN A 31 -7.79 0.80 -8.33
CA ASN A 31 -7.89 -0.15 -7.22
C ASN A 31 -9.06 -1.12 -7.39
N LEU A 32 -10.17 -0.61 -7.94
CA LEU A 32 -11.43 -1.33 -8.09
C LEU A 32 -11.23 -2.59 -8.93
N ASN A 33 -11.57 -3.75 -8.35
CA ASN A 33 -11.36 -5.08 -8.93
C ASN A 33 -9.88 -5.46 -9.23
N ALA A 34 -8.92 -4.62 -8.84
CA ALA A 34 -7.49 -4.87 -9.02
C ALA A 34 -6.81 -5.31 -7.72
N LEU A 35 -7.04 -4.58 -6.61
CA LEU A 35 -6.53 -4.95 -5.30
C LEU A 35 -7.32 -6.13 -4.72
N LYS A 36 -6.60 -7.06 -4.08
CA LYS A 36 -7.13 -8.28 -3.47
C LYS A 36 -6.47 -8.54 -2.11
N GLY A 37 -7.03 -9.45 -1.33
CA GLY A 37 -6.44 -9.92 -0.07
C GLY A 37 -6.78 -9.07 1.14
N PHE A 38 -7.79 -8.19 1.07
CA PHE A 38 -8.27 -7.42 2.21
C PHE A 38 -8.72 -8.35 3.35
N GLU A 39 -9.38 -9.46 3.02
CA GLU A 39 -9.82 -10.48 3.97
C GLU A 39 -8.66 -11.19 4.69
N ILE A 40 -7.49 -11.27 4.06
CA ILE A 40 -6.29 -11.81 4.69
C ILE A 40 -5.74 -10.80 5.70
N ILE A 41 -5.73 -9.52 5.34
CA ILE A 41 -5.32 -8.43 6.23
C ILE A 41 -6.22 -8.37 7.47
N ASP A 42 -7.54 -8.49 7.30
CA ASP A 42 -8.50 -8.51 8.41
C ASP A 42 -8.21 -9.66 9.39
N ARG A 43 -7.96 -10.87 8.87
CA ARG A 43 -7.62 -12.05 9.69
C ARG A 43 -6.31 -11.89 10.44
N ILE A 44 -5.29 -11.31 9.80
CA ILE A 44 -4.02 -11.00 10.47
C ILE A 44 -4.26 -9.97 11.57
N LYS A 45 -5.04 -8.92 11.29
CA LYS A 45 -5.34 -7.86 12.25
C LYS A 45 -6.12 -8.39 13.45
N GLU A 46 -7.14 -9.21 13.23
CA GLU A 46 -7.90 -9.86 14.30
C GLU A 46 -6.99 -10.71 15.20
N LYS A 47 -6.08 -11.47 14.60
CA LYS A 47 -5.11 -12.28 15.36
C LYS A 47 -4.16 -11.40 16.18
N LEU A 48 -3.62 -10.33 15.59
CA LEU A 48 -2.76 -9.39 16.30
C LEU A 48 -3.50 -8.69 17.44
N GLU A 49 -4.72 -8.23 17.23
CA GLU A 49 -5.53 -7.60 18.29
C GLU A 49 -5.87 -8.58 19.42
N SER A 50 -5.98 -9.88 19.15
CA SER A 50 -6.17 -10.89 20.19
C SER A 50 -4.93 -11.10 21.08
N GLU A 51 -3.73 -10.80 20.58
CA GLU A 51 -2.45 -11.01 21.27
C GLU A 51 -1.90 -9.72 21.88
N CYS A 52 -2.03 -8.61 21.16
CA CYS A 52 -1.55 -7.28 21.56
C CYS A 52 -2.56 -6.18 21.17
N PRO A 53 -3.66 -6.05 21.94
CA PRO A 53 -4.74 -5.11 21.64
C PRO A 53 -4.25 -3.66 21.49
N GLY A 54 -4.59 -3.03 20.36
CA GLY A 54 -4.32 -1.62 20.09
C GLY A 54 -2.84 -1.25 19.92
N ILE A 55 -1.94 -2.22 19.74
CA ILE A 55 -0.50 -1.98 19.65
C ILE A 55 -0.03 -1.82 18.21
N VAL A 56 -0.40 -2.75 17.32
CA VAL A 56 0.11 -2.78 15.93
C VAL A 56 -0.85 -2.01 15.02
N SER A 57 -0.38 -0.95 14.37
CA SER A 57 -1.19 -0.22 13.39
C SER A 57 -1.47 -1.06 12.14
N CYS A 58 -2.58 -0.80 11.46
CA CYS A 58 -2.86 -1.40 10.15
C CYS A 58 -1.81 -1.02 9.10
N ALA A 59 -1.27 0.21 9.18
CA ALA A 59 -0.17 0.67 8.34
C ALA A 59 1.09 -0.20 8.51
N ASP A 60 1.54 -0.45 9.75
CA ASP A 60 2.70 -1.31 10.00
C ASP A 60 2.39 -2.78 9.69
N LEU A 61 1.16 -3.25 9.92
CA LEU A 61 0.72 -4.58 9.50
C LEU A 61 0.91 -4.76 7.99
N LEU A 62 0.45 -3.80 7.16
CA LEU A 62 0.65 -3.87 5.71
C LEU A 62 2.13 -3.87 5.31
N THR A 63 2.97 -3.12 6.02
CA THR A 63 4.42 -3.11 5.79
C THR A 63 5.04 -4.48 6.09
N TYR A 64 4.72 -5.09 7.23
CA TYR A 64 5.20 -6.43 7.58
C TYR A 64 4.67 -7.49 6.61
N ALA A 65 3.38 -7.45 6.30
CA ALA A 65 2.75 -8.40 5.37
C ALA A 65 3.42 -8.36 3.99
N ALA A 66 3.78 -7.17 3.50
CA ALA A 66 4.51 -7.04 2.24
C ALA A 66 5.90 -7.68 2.29
N ARG A 67 6.67 -7.44 3.37
CA ARG A 67 8.00 -8.03 3.55
C ARG A 67 7.91 -9.55 3.67
N ASP A 68 7.02 -10.05 4.52
CA ASP A 68 6.85 -11.48 4.76
C ASP A 68 6.36 -12.19 3.49
N ALA A 69 5.45 -11.58 2.72
CA ALA A 69 5.03 -12.11 1.41
C ALA A 69 6.22 -12.19 0.44
N THR A 70 7.10 -11.19 0.39
CA THR A 70 8.33 -11.24 -0.43
C THR A 70 9.26 -12.38 -0.01
N VAL A 71 9.44 -12.61 1.30
CA VAL A 71 10.26 -13.71 1.80
C VAL A 71 9.66 -15.08 1.44
N LEU A 72 8.33 -15.23 1.59
CA LEU A 72 7.63 -16.48 1.30
C LEU A 72 7.75 -16.94 -0.16
N VAL A 73 7.92 -16.00 -1.09
CA VAL A 73 8.13 -16.28 -2.52
C VAL A 73 9.62 -16.36 -2.91
N GLY A 74 10.53 -16.43 -1.92
CA GLY A 74 11.97 -16.59 -2.14
C GLY A 74 12.75 -15.29 -2.34
N GLY A 75 12.12 -14.14 -2.10
CA GLY A 75 12.79 -12.84 -2.11
C GLY A 75 13.66 -12.58 -0.88
N PRO A 76 14.35 -11.44 -0.83
CA PRO A 76 15.23 -11.09 0.29
C PRO A 76 14.43 -10.81 1.57
N TYR A 77 15.08 -11.02 2.71
CA TYR A 77 14.64 -10.48 3.99
C TYR A 77 15.25 -9.09 4.21
N TRP A 78 14.48 -8.19 4.81
CA TRP A 78 14.98 -6.93 5.35
C TRP A 78 14.19 -6.54 6.59
N ASP A 79 14.81 -5.74 7.46
CA ASP A 79 14.12 -5.13 8.60
C ASP A 79 13.30 -3.94 8.12
N VAL A 80 12.02 -3.95 8.46
CA VAL A 80 11.11 -2.84 8.15
C VAL A 80 11.11 -1.84 9.32
N PRO A 81 11.33 -0.54 9.08
CA PRO A 81 11.09 0.48 10.10
C PRO A 81 9.62 0.43 10.52
N VAL A 82 9.34 0.67 11.80
CA VAL A 82 7.98 0.63 12.39
C VAL A 82 7.64 1.91 13.14
N GLY A 83 6.37 2.04 13.55
CA GLY A 83 5.83 3.18 14.27
C GLY A 83 4.87 4.02 13.43
N ARG A 84 4.41 3.51 12.27
CA ARG A 84 3.39 4.19 11.45
C ARG A 84 2.07 4.19 12.20
N LYS A 85 1.23 5.19 11.93
CA LYS A 85 -0.11 5.32 12.51
C LYS A 85 -1.15 5.25 11.41
N ASP A 86 -2.33 4.77 11.80
CA ASP A 86 -3.45 4.62 10.89
C ASP A 86 -4.12 5.98 10.60
N SER A 87 -4.45 6.17 9.33
CA SER A 87 -5.18 7.32 8.86
C SER A 87 -6.64 7.30 9.30
N LYS A 88 -7.23 8.48 9.34
CA LYS A 88 -8.69 8.67 9.50
C LYS A 88 -9.35 9.17 8.21
N THR A 89 -8.56 9.30 7.16
CA THR A 89 -8.98 9.84 5.85
C THR A 89 -8.44 8.94 4.75
N ALA A 90 -9.08 9.02 3.60
CA ALA A 90 -8.71 8.32 2.39
C ALA A 90 -8.75 9.33 1.23
N SER A 91 -7.95 9.11 0.18
CA SER A 91 -7.86 10.05 -0.93
C SER A 91 -8.10 9.39 -2.27
N PHE A 92 -9.38 9.25 -2.64
CA PHE A 92 -9.80 8.73 -3.94
C PHE A 92 -9.12 9.46 -5.12
N SER A 93 -9.06 10.79 -5.07
CA SER A 93 -8.45 11.59 -6.15
C SER A 93 -6.95 11.38 -6.26
N GLN A 94 -6.24 11.18 -5.14
CA GLN A 94 -4.81 10.88 -5.18
C GLN A 94 -4.50 9.49 -5.73
N VAL A 95 -5.40 8.51 -5.59
CA VAL A 95 -5.25 7.23 -6.30
C VAL A 95 -5.14 7.49 -7.81
N GLU A 96 -6.02 8.31 -8.37
CA GLU A 96 -6.07 8.56 -9.81
C GLU A 96 -4.83 9.32 -10.33
N SER A 97 -4.29 10.24 -9.54
CA SER A 97 -3.13 11.05 -9.92
C SER A 97 -1.79 10.36 -9.66
N ASN A 98 -1.67 9.61 -8.56
CA ASN A 98 -0.37 9.16 -8.07
C ASN A 98 -0.03 7.73 -8.50
N ILE A 99 -1.02 6.86 -8.67
CA ILE A 99 -0.77 5.47 -9.04
C ILE A 99 -0.37 5.39 -10.53
N PRO A 100 0.80 4.82 -10.87
CA PRO A 100 1.17 4.56 -12.25
C PRO A 100 0.20 3.58 -12.91
N ARG A 101 -0.21 3.87 -14.15
CA ARG A 101 -1.07 2.99 -14.95
C ARG A 101 -0.21 2.16 -15.91
N PRO A 102 -0.65 0.96 -16.31
CA PRO A 102 0.06 0.15 -17.31
C PRO A 102 0.23 0.86 -18.67
N SER A 103 -0.65 1.81 -18.98
CA SER A 103 -0.63 2.61 -20.21
C SER A 103 0.23 3.87 -20.11
N ASP A 104 0.80 4.19 -18.94
CA ASP A 104 1.61 5.39 -18.76
C ASP A 104 2.95 5.27 -19.49
N GLY A 105 3.38 6.33 -20.17
CA GLY A 105 4.72 6.41 -20.73
C GLY A 105 5.81 6.53 -19.66
N LEU A 106 7.04 6.12 -19.97
CA LEU A 106 8.17 6.09 -19.03
C LEU A 106 8.38 7.40 -18.26
N LEU A 107 8.33 8.55 -18.93
CA LEU A 107 8.53 9.86 -18.28
C LEU A 107 7.42 10.18 -17.25
N SER A 108 6.19 9.73 -17.50
CA SER A 108 5.08 9.87 -16.56
C SER A 108 5.31 9.01 -15.31
N ILE A 109 5.76 7.75 -15.51
CA ILE A 109 6.07 6.85 -14.40
C ILE A 109 7.21 7.43 -13.55
N ILE A 110 8.30 7.89 -14.17
CA ILE A 110 9.41 8.55 -13.46
C ILE A 110 8.90 9.74 -12.65
N ALA A 111 8.07 10.61 -13.25
CA ALA A 111 7.52 11.77 -12.55
C ALA A 111 6.68 11.39 -11.32
N LYS A 112 5.86 10.33 -11.41
CA LYS A 112 5.07 9.82 -10.30
C LYS A 112 5.94 9.28 -9.16
N PHE A 113 7.00 8.54 -9.46
CA PHE A 113 7.95 8.07 -8.44
C PHE A 113 8.71 9.23 -7.80
N MET A 114 9.18 10.20 -8.60
CA MET A 114 9.85 11.39 -8.08
C MET A 114 8.94 12.23 -7.18
N TYR A 115 7.64 12.30 -7.49
CA TYR A 115 6.65 12.95 -6.62
C TYR A 115 6.57 12.29 -5.24
N GLN A 116 6.78 10.97 -5.16
CA GLN A 116 6.90 10.22 -3.90
C GLN A 116 8.30 10.28 -3.27
N SER A 117 9.18 11.17 -3.76
CA SER A 117 10.58 11.27 -3.35
C SER A 117 11.38 9.98 -3.61
N LEU A 118 10.99 9.19 -4.61
CA LEU A 118 11.69 7.99 -5.06
C LEU A 118 12.48 8.29 -6.35
N SER A 119 13.74 7.87 -6.38
CA SER A 119 14.64 8.06 -7.52
C SER A 119 14.27 7.14 -8.70
N VAL A 120 14.89 7.38 -9.86
CA VAL A 120 14.77 6.47 -11.02
C VAL A 120 15.28 5.06 -10.67
N THR A 121 16.32 4.96 -9.84
CA THR A 121 16.83 3.67 -9.36
C THR A 121 15.77 2.95 -8.52
N ASP A 122 15.07 3.66 -7.64
CA ASP A 122 13.98 3.09 -6.84
C ASP A 122 12.82 2.64 -7.73
N MET A 123 12.46 3.42 -8.76
CA MET A 123 11.45 3.03 -9.75
C MET A 123 11.82 1.72 -10.44
N VAL A 124 13.06 1.58 -10.91
CA VAL A 124 13.53 0.35 -11.57
C VAL A 124 13.52 -0.83 -10.61
N ALA A 125 14.03 -0.65 -9.38
CA ALA A 125 14.06 -1.69 -8.37
C ALA A 125 12.65 -2.16 -7.98
N LEU A 126 11.73 -1.23 -7.73
CA LEU A 126 10.35 -1.52 -7.32
C LEU A 126 9.50 -2.08 -8.47
N SER A 127 9.83 -1.76 -9.72
CA SER A 127 9.22 -2.42 -10.89
C SER A 127 9.53 -3.92 -10.95
N GLY A 128 10.58 -4.38 -10.26
CA GLY A 128 10.88 -5.80 -10.07
C GLY A 128 9.79 -6.58 -9.34
N ALA A 129 8.84 -5.91 -8.68
CA ALA A 129 7.66 -6.55 -8.10
C ALA A 129 6.81 -7.32 -9.12
N HIS A 130 6.92 -7.00 -10.42
CA HIS A 130 6.28 -7.73 -11.52
C HIS A 130 7.01 -9.01 -11.95
N THR A 131 7.83 -9.60 -11.08
CA THR A 131 8.50 -10.89 -11.33
C THR A 131 7.63 -12.12 -11.04
N LEU A 132 6.38 -11.94 -10.62
CA LEU A 132 5.40 -12.97 -10.25
C LEU A 132 4.05 -12.73 -10.92
#